data_AF-A0A952A6C4-F1
#
_entry.id   AF-A0A952A6C4-F1
#
_cell.length_a   1.000
_cell.length_b   1.000
_cell.length_c   1.000
_cell.angle_alpha   90.00
_cell.angle_beta   90.00
_cell.angle_gamma   90.00
#
_symmetry.space_group_name_H-M   'P 1'
#
loop_
_entity.id
_entity.type
_entity.pdbx_description
1 polymer ?
#
loop_
_entity_poly.entity_id
_entity_poly.type
_entity_poly.pdbx_seq_one_letter_code
_entity_poly.pdbx_strand_id
1 'polypeptide(L)' 'MKIHDLKDNKGARKSRTRVARGIGSGLGKTAGRGQKGQTSRSGVAINGFEGGQMPLHMRLPKRGFNNPFAKD' A
#
# COMPACT_ATOMS: atom_id res chain seq x y z
N MET A 1 28.51 -11.76 24.80
CA MET A 1 27.24 -10.99 24.74
C MET A 1 26.26 -11.63 25.69
N LYS A 2 25.77 -10.88 26.68
CA LYS A 2 24.61 -11.31 27.49
C LYS A 2 23.33 -10.82 26.82
N ILE A 3 22.19 -11.34 27.24
CA ILE A 3 20.88 -11.00 26.64
C ILE A 3 20.60 -9.48 26.66
N HIS A 4 21.08 -8.76 27.68
CA HIS A 4 20.90 -7.30 27.80
C HIS A 4 21.87 -6.47 26.96
N ASP A 5 22.91 -7.07 26.38
CA ASP A 5 23.89 -6.35 25.55
C ASP A 5 23.52 -6.36 24.06
N LEU A 6 22.41 -7.02 23.70
CA LEU A 6 21.96 -7.15 22.32
C LEU A 6 21.39 -5.82 21.81
N LYS A 7 22.05 -5.25 20.81
CA LYS A 7 21.63 -4.04 20.11
C LYS A 7 21.71 -4.26 18.60
N ASP A 8 20.67 -3.83 17.90
CA ASP A 8 20.65 -3.88 16.45
C ASP A 8 21.55 -2.80 15.82
N ASN A 9 21.95 -3.02 14.56
CA ASN A 9 22.64 -2.01 13.76
C ASN A 9 21.82 -0.72 13.66
N LYS A 10 22.51 0.44 13.59
CA LYS A 10 21.84 1.75 13.48
C LYS A 10 20.94 1.78 12.24
N GLY A 11 19.64 1.99 12.46
CA GLY A 11 18.65 2.05 11.39
C GLY A 11 18.05 0.70 10.96
N ALA A 12 18.45 -0.41 11.59
CA ALA A 12 17.89 -1.73 11.28
C ALA A 12 16.37 -1.82 11.51
N ARG A 13 15.82 -1.02 12.44
CA ARG A 13 14.37 -0.92 12.69
C ARG A 13 13.89 0.52 12.56
N LYS A 14 12.77 0.70 11.85
CA LYS A 14 12.01 1.95 11.79
C LYS A 14 10.75 1.84 12.64
N SER A 15 10.42 2.88 13.39
CA SER A 15 9.16 2.94 14.13
C SER A 15 7.97 3.02 13.17
N ARG A 16 6.90 2.27 13.44
CA ARG A 16 5.66 2.40 12.66
C ARG A 16 5.04 3.77 12.83
N THR A 17 4.49 4.30 11.76
CA THR A 17 3.66 5.51 11.80
C THR A 17 2.32 5.19 12.46
N ARG A 18 1.95 5.96 13.49
CA ARG A 18 0.63 5.86 14.15
C ARG A 18 -0.23 7.04 13.74
N VAL A 19 -1.15 6.81 12.81
CA VAL A 19 -2.06 7.86 12.32
C VAL A 19 -3.13 8.23 13.36
N ALA A 20 -3.70 9.43 13.23
CA ALA A 20 -4.76 9.97 14.09
C ALA A 20 -4.39 10.03 15.58
N ARG A 21 -3.19 10.56 15.92
CA ARG A 21 -2.71 10.72 17.31
C ARG A 21 -2.33 12.18 17.63
N GLY A 22 -3.28 13.09 17.41
CA GLY A 22 -3.13 14.52 17.72
C GLY A 22 -2.42 15.34 16.63
N ILE A 23 -2.43 16.67 16.80
CA ILE A 23 -1.90 17.62 15.81
C ILE A 23 -0.36 17.50 15.68
N GLY A 24 0.34 17.35 16.81
CA GLY A 24 1.81 17.21 16.82
C GLY A 24 2.35 15.98 16.08
N SER A 25 1.50 15.00 15.76
CA SER A 25 1.89 13.84 14.95
C SER A 25 1.99 14.14 13.44
N GLY A 26 1.51 15.29 12.96
CA GLY A 26 1.41 15.62 11.53
C GLY A 26 0.37 14.81 10.74
N LEU A 27 -0.09 13.69 11.30
CA LEU A 27 -1.10 12.79 10.72
C LEU A 27 -2.36 12.72 11.61
N GLY A 28 -2.68 13.83 12.28
CA GLY A 28 -3.92 14.02 13.03
C GLY A 28 -5.17 14.09 12.12
N LYS A 29 -6.31 14.49 12.69
CA LYS A 29 -7.62 14.78 12.04
C LYS A 29 -8.04 13.81 10.93
N THR A 30 -7.47 13.93 9.73
CA THR A 30 -7.80 13.15 8.52
C THR A 30 -6.96 11.89 8.35
N ALA A 31 -5.97 11.65 9.20
CA ALA A 31 -5.06 10.50 9.08
C ALA A 31 -4.36 10.42 7.70
N GLY A 32 -4.13 11.56 7.05
CA GLY A 32 -3.53 11.63 5.71
C GLY A 32 -4.50 11.37 4.55
N ARG A 33 -5.80 11.19 4.80
CA ARG A 33 -6.80 10.87 3.75
C ARG A 33 -7.45 12.10 3.07
N GLY A 34 -7.08 13.32 3.45
CA GLY A 34 -7.72 14.53 2.94
C GLY A 34 -9.14 14.77 3.46
N GLN A 35 -9.91 15.62 2.79
CA GLN A 35 -11.30 15.98 3.16
C GLN A 35 -12.29 15.41 2.15
N LYS A 36 -13.31 14.67 2.62
CA LYS A 36 -14.39 14.10 1.79
C LYS A 36 -13.85 13.24 0.62
N GLY A 37 -14.70 12.98 -0.38
CA GLY A 37 -14.38 12.10 -1.50
C GLY A 37 -14.61 10.62 -1.19
N GLN A 38 -14.59 9.79 -2.23
CA GLN A 38 -14.81 8.35 -2.11
C GLN A 38 -13.68 7.70 -1.30
N THR A 39 -12.41 8.00 -1.63
CA THR A 39 -11.21 7.40 -0.99
C THR A 39 -11.02 7.76 0.48
N SER A 40 -11.68 8.80 1.00
CA SER A 40 -11.65 9.10 2.43
C SER A 40 -12.61 8.23 3.25
N ARG A 41 -13.56 7.54 2.60
CA ARG A 41 -14.56 6.69 3.26
C ARG A 41 -13.99 5.30 3.55
N SER A 42 -14.57 4.63 4.55
CA SER A 42 -14.19 3.25 4.89
C SER A 42 -14.65 2.28 3.80
N GLY A 43 -13.87 1.23 3.54
CA GLY A 43 -14.27 0.13 2.67
C GLY A 43 -14.18 0.38 1.17
N VAL A 44 -13.66 1.54 0.73
CA VAL A 44 -13.51 1.83 -0.70
C VAL A 44 -12.30 1.10 -1.27
N ALA A 45 -12.54 0.30 -2.30
CA ALA A 45 -11.51 -0.34 -3.12
C ALA A 45 -11.80 -0.02 -4.59
N ILE A 46 -10.92 0.75 -5.22
CA ILE A 46 -11.00 1.09 -6.65
C ILE A 46 -9.86 0.34 -7.34
N ASN A 47 -10.10 -0.93 -7.68
CA ASN A 47 -9.08 -1.78 -8.28
C ASN A 47 -9.32 -1.91 -9.78
N GLY A 48 -8.44 -1.33 -10.59
CA GLY A 48 -8.49 -1.43 -12.06
C GLY A 48 -9.65 -0.67 -12.73
N PHE A 49 -10.47 0.06 -11.97
CA PHE A 49 -11.50 0.93 -12.51
C PHE A 49 -10.91 2.30 -12.88
N GLU A 50 -11.07 2.70 -14.15
CA GLU A 50 -10.52 3.93 -14.72
C GLU A 50 -11.57 5.04 -14.84
N GLY A 51 -12.56 5.10 -13.93
CA GLY A 51 -13.53 6.22 -13.89
C GLY A 51 -14.61 6.20 -14.97
N GLY A 52 -14.78 5.08 -15.68
CA GLY A 52 -15.73 4.91 -16.78
C GLY A 52 -15.08 4.52 -18.10
N GLN A 53 -13.76 4.66 -18.20
CA GLN A 53 -12.98 4.15 -19.32
C GLN A 53 -12.89 2.61 -19.26
N MET A 54 -12.94 1.92 -20.41
CA MET A 54 -12.70 0.47 -20.46
C MET A 54 -11.29 0.18 -19.93
N PRO A 55 -11.08 -0.61 -18.86
CA PRO A 55 -9.77 -0.82 -18.27
C PRO A 55 -8.71 -1.37 -19.24
N LEU A 56 -7.44 -1.02 -19.02
CA LEU A 56 -6.34 -1.44 -19.89
C LEU A 56 -6.27 -2.97 -20.12
N HIS A 57 -6.50 -3.76 -19.07
CA HIS A 57 -6.48 -5.23 -19.14
C HIS A 57 -7.61 -5.83 -20.00
N MET A 58 -8.62 -5.02 -20.34
CA MET A 58 -9.69 -5.39 -21.29
C MET A 58 -9.40 -4.86 -22.69
N ARG A 59 -8.68 -3.73 -22.82
CA ARG A 59 -8.30 -3.16 -24.13
C ARG A 59 -7.25 -4.00 -24.85
N LEU A 60 -6.27 -4.50 -24.10
CA LEU A 60 -5.17 -5.26 -24.68
C LEU A 60 -5.60 -6.70 -25.01
N PRO A 61 -5.26 -7.23 -26.19
CA PRO A 61 -5.58 -8.60 -26.52
C PRO A 61 -4.78 -9.57 -25.65
N LYS A 62 -5.39 -10.71 -25.31
CA LYS A 62 -4.67 -11.83 -24.69
C LYS A 62 -3.76 -12.46 -25.73
N ARG A 63 -2.53 -12.81 -25.34
CA ARG A 63 -1.54 -13.43 -26.24
C ARG A 63 -0.78 -14.55 -25.53
N GLY A 64 -0.47 -15.60 -26.28
CA GLY A 64 0.37 -16.71 -25.83
C GLY A 64 -0.41 -17.86 -25.17
N PHE A 65 0.33 -18.80 -24.60
CA PHE A 65 -0.16 -19.94 -23.83
C PHE A 65 0.85 -20.27 -22.72
N ASN A 66 0.42 -20.94 -21.66
CA ASN A 66 1.32 -21.36 -20.59
C ASN A 66 1.93 -22.73 -20.93
N ASN A 67 3.25 -22.83 -21.06
CA ASN A 67 3.96 -24.09 -21.28
C ASN A 67 4.42 -24.67 -19.93
N PRO A 68 3.79 -25.75 -19.42
CA PRO A 68 4.17 -26.34 -18.14
C PRO A 68 5.56 -27.02 -18.15
N PHE A 69 6.18 -27.18 -19.31
CA PHE A 69 7.50 -27.79 -19.50
C PHE A 69 8.57 -26.80 -19.96
N ALA A 70 8.33 -25.48 -19.83
CA ALA A 70 9.36 -24.50 -20.12
C ALA A 70 10.56 -24.72 -19.18
N LYS A 71 11.77 -24.80 -19.74
CA LYS A 71 13.00 -24.73 -18.94
C LYS A 71 13.20 -23.30 -18.46
N ASP A 72 13.69 -23.16 -17.23
CA ASP A 72 14.03 -21.89 -16.59
C ASP A 72 14.98 -21.02 -17.43
#